data_AF-A0A3R7BUG1-F1
#
_entry.id   AF-A0A3R7BUG1-F1
#
_cell.length_a   1.000
_cell.length_b   1.000
_cell.length_c   1.000
_cell.angle_alpha   90.00
_cell.angle_beta   90.00
_cell.angle_gamma   90.00
#
_symmetry.space_group_name_H-M   'P 1'
#
loop_
_entity.id
_entity.type
_entity.pdbx_description
1 polymer ?
#
loop_
_entity_poly.entity_id
_entity_poly.type
_entity_poly.pdbx_seq_one_letter_code
_entity_poly.pdbx_strand_id
1 'polypeptide(L)'
;MGRVNPMESAAAAAGESEAKRTQIMRAILQKALDASVHKASLIDMSSPELESNGLQAQFDVLCTKHDLNAKFLELERLLEWHEKSQLGQVVGLTAPLEIAAPLTTPQQLLHKERMRLMLQEKARLQQQLQQVHDTNATLEAEGNEFFKKGKFAEAIEKYSDAITLDPTNHVYYSNRSAAFLGQLHYQDAADDGEKCVTLNPQFVKGYHRYALGLKGIKQYAKALEVLKAGQKVDFDNKDLNRLINEIEPLLAKVEHARRSGLNPSEQLKEQGNDLFKAASFEKAIEVYGEAINACEKDNSPVAISCYNNRAACHQQLSNFSAVIRDCSHVLEYDPENQKALLRRGLAYEGLERYRLALQDIRAVLALNPSIDSTCRTSSTAAFQG
;
A
#
# COMPACT_ATOMS: atom_id res chain seq x y z
N MET A 1 35.79 -12.73 -4.79
CA MET A 1 35.50 -11.55 -5.62
C MET A 1 34.17 -10.98 -5.15
N GLY A 2 34.20 -9.96 -4.30
CA GLY A 2 33.01 -9.34 -3.73
C GLY A 2 32.24 -8.59 -4.81
N ARG A 3 30.99 -8.99 -5.08
CA ARG A 3 30.10 -8.27 -5.97
C ARG A 3 29.58 -7.05 -5.22
N VAL A 4 30.00 -5.85 -5.65
CA VAL A 4 29.43 -4.58 -5.21
C VAL A 4 27.95 -4.57 -5.58
N ASN A 5 27.09 -4.22 -4.63
CA ASN A 5 25.66 -4.29 -4.76
C ASN A 5 25.17 -3.28 -5.82
N PRO A 6 24.31 -3.64 -6.78
CA PRO A 6 23.79 -2.70 -7.79
C PRO A 6 23.07 -1.48 -7.18
N MET A 7 22.51 -1.64 -5.97
CA MET A 7 21.92 -0.54 -5.21
C MET A 7 22.95 0.46 -4.66
N GLU A 8 24.16 0.02 -4.28
CA GLU A 8 25.23 0.93 -3.84
C GLU A 8 25.81 1.72 -5.00
N SER A 9 25.90 1.11 -6.19
CA SER A 9 26.31 1.80 -7.42
C SER A 9 25.32 2.87 -7.87
N ALA A 10 24.02 2.64 -7.70
CA ALA A 10 22.97 3.60 -8.04
C ALA A 10 22.85 4.73 -7.00
N ALA A 11 23.01 4.41 -5.71
CA ALA A 11 23.06 5.40 -4.63
C ALA A 11 24.32 6.28 -4.70
N ALA A 12 25.48 5.70 -5.06
CA ALA A 12 26.70 6.46 -5.30
C ALA A 12 26.59 7.35 -6.55
N ALA A 13 26.01 6.87 -7.65
CA ALA A 13 25.76 7.68 -8.85
C ALA A 13 24.70 8.78 -8.62
N ALA A 14 23.68 8.50 -7.80
CA ALA A 14 22.69 9.48 -7.36
C ALA A 14 23.32 10.54 -6.45
N GLY A 15 24.17 10.13 -5.50
CA GLY A 15 24.91 11.02 -4.60
C GLY A 15 25.98 11.86 -5.31
N GLU A 16 26.63 11.33 -6.35
CA GLU A 16 27.60 12.08 -7.17
C GLU A 16 26.88 13.06 -8.13
N SER A 17 25.69 12.69 -8.62
CA SER A 17 24.77 13.59 -9.33
C SER A 17 24.21 14.68 -8.42
N GLU A 18 23.89 14.36 -7.17
CA GLU A 18 23.39 15.29 -6.17
C GLU A 18 24.48 16.26 -5.72
N ALA A 19 25.69 15.78 -5.44
CA ALA A 19 26.85 16.62 -5.14
C ALA A 19 27.20 17.57 -6.31
N LYS A 20 27.14 17.09 -7.57
CA LYS A 20 27.30 17.96 -8.76
C LYS A 20 26.17 18.98 -8.87
N ARG A 21 24.92 18.62 -8.58
CA ARG A 21 23.77 19.55 -8.56
C ARG A 21 23.90 20.59 -7.44
N THR A 22 24.34 20.20 -6.26
CA THR A 22 24.63 21.10 -5.13
C THR A 22 25.78 22.04 -5.46
N GLN A 23 26.83 21.56 -6.15
CA GLN A 23 27.97 22.38 -6.57
C GLN A 23 27.58 23.37 -7.68
N ILE A 24 26.76 22.95 -8.64
CA ILE A 24 26.18 23.82 -9.69
C ILE A 24 25.23 24.85 -9.06
N MET A 25 24.38 24.46 -8.11
CA MET A 25 23.52 25.39 -7.37
C MET A 25 24.31 26.39 -6.53
N ARG A 26 25.37 25.96 -5.83
CA ARG A 26 26.29 26.87 -5.14
C ARG A 26 26.96 27.84 -6.11
N ALA A 27 27.38 27.38 -7.29
CA ALA A 27 27.99 28.24 -8.30
C ALA A 27 26.99 29.24 -8.90
N ILE A 28 25.72 28.86 -9.08
CA ILE A 28 24.64 29.74 -9.57
C ILE A 28 24.27 30.77 -8.50
N LEU A 29 24.14 30.34 -7.23
CA LEU A 29 23.87 31.22 -6.09
C LEU A 29 25.04 32.19 -5.85
N GLN A 30 26.28 31.71 -5.94
CA GLN A 30 27.48 32.54 -5.80
C GLN A 30 27.60 33.54 -6.95
N LYS A 31 27.38 33.13 -8.22
CA LYS A 31 27.33 34.08 -9.36
C LYS A 31 26.19 35.08 -9.24
N ALA A 32 25.02 34.70 -8.74
CA ALA A 32 23.91 35.61 -8.49
C ALA A 32 24.24 36.61 -7.38
N LEU A 33 24.95 36.17 -6.34
CA LEU A 33 25.44 37.02 -5.26
C LEU A 33 26.54 37.98 -5.76
N ASP A 34 27.54 37.47 -6.49
CA ASP A 34 28.65 38.25 -7.05
C ASP A 34 28.16 39.26 -8.11
N ALA A 35 27.19 38.90 -8.94
CA ALA A 35 26.55 39.83 -9.89
C ALA A 35 25.73 40.92 -9.17
N SER A 36 25.15 40.61 -8.02
CA SER A 36 24.45 41.58 -7.17
C SER A 36 25.43 42.53 -6.48
N VAL A 37 26.58 42.02 -6.03
CA VAL A 37 27.66 42.80 -5.40
C VAL A 37 28.41 43.66 -6.43
N HIS A 38 28.70 43.14 -7.62
CA HIS A 38 29.36 43.91 -8.70
C HIS A 38 28.45 45.03 -9.24
N LYS A 39 27.14 44.78 -9.39
CA LYS A 39 26.20 45.86 -9.75
C LYS A 39 26.04 46.88 -8.63
N ALA A 40 26.05 46.46 -7.36
CA ALA A 40 26.05 47.38 -6.22
C ALA A 40 27.33 48.23 -6.15
N SER A 41 28.48 47.70 -6.60
CA SER A 41 29.76 48.44 -6.67
C SER A 41 29.88 49.43 -7.82
N LEU A 42 28.98 49.37 -8.82
CA LEU A 42 28.92 50.29 -9.96
C LEU A 42 27.97 51.48 -9.73
N ILE A 43 27.38 51.56 -8.53
CA ILE A 43 26.48 52.64 -8.16
C ILE A 43 27.32 53.85 -7.75
N ASP A 44 27.28 54.89 -8.58
CA ASP A 44 27.82 56.19 -8.20
C ASP A 44 26.94 56.81 -7.10
N MET A 45 27.43 56.72 -5.86
CA MET A 45 26.78 57.23 -4.66
C MET A 45 26.69 58.77 -4.63
N SER A 46 27.23 59.46 -5.63
CA SER A 46 27.17 60.92 -5.77
C SER A 46 26.09 61.43 -6.73
N SER A 47 25.24 60.54 -7.28
CA SER A 47 24.12 60.96 -8.15
C SER A 47 23.08 61.77 -7.37
N PRO A 48 22.78 63.03 -7.77
CA PRO A 48 21.82 63.88 -7.10
C PRO A 48 20.36 63.39 -7.24
N GLU A 49 20.09 62.38 -8.07
CA GLU A 49 18.78 61.73 -8.19
C GLU A 49 18.40 60.89 -6.94
N LEU A 50 19.37 60.61 -6.05
CA LEU A 50 19.16 59.85 -4.81
C LEU A 50 18.84 60.75 -3.59
N GLU A 51 18.83 62.08 -3.71
CA GLU A 51 18.57 62.96 -2.56
C GLU A 51 17.08 63.19 -2.26
N SER A 52 16.15 62.86 -3.17
CA SER A 52 14.76 63.32 -3.05
C SER A 52 13.73 62.31 -2.57
N ASN A 53 14.07 61.02 -2.39
CA ASN A 53 13.13 59.99 -1.91
C ASN A 53 13.84 59.02 -0.96
N GLY A 54 13.23 58.71 0.19
CA GLY A 54 13.86 57.90 1.25
C GLY A 54 14.31 56.49 0.82
N LEU A 55 15.17 55.88 1.64
CA LEU A 55 15.90 54.62 1.39
C LEU A 55 15.04 53.47 0.81
N GLN A 56 13.77 53.38 1.22
CA GLN A 56 12.81 52.39 0.73
C GLN A 56 12.41 52.61 -0.73
N ALA A 57 12.16 53.86 -1.15
CA ALA A 57 11.81 54.19 -2.53
C ALA A 57 13.01 53.99 -3.48
N GLN A 58 14.23 54.18 -2.97
CA GLN A 58 15.47 53.89 -3.70
C GLN A 58 15.65 52.38 -3.89
N PHE A 59 15.37 51.59 -2.86
CA PHE A 59 15.37 50.13 -2.91
C PHE A 59 14.32 49.58 -3.89
N ASP A 60 13.11 50.14 -3.88
CA ASP A 60 12.02 49.70 -4.77
C ASP A 60 12.32 50.05 -6.24
N VAL A 61 12.84 51.24 -6.53
CA VAL A 61 13.30 51.61 -7.88
C VAL A 61 14.44 50.71 -8.35
N LEU A 62 15.36 50.31 -7.46
CA LEU A 62 16.45 49.37 -7.78
C LEU A 62 15.95 47.94 -8.04
N CYS A 63 14.98 47.48 -7.26
CA CYS A 63 14.33 46.17 -7.45
C CYS A 63 13.59 46.09 -8.79
N THR A 64 12.90 47.16 -9.20
CA THR A 64 12.19 47.24 -10.49
C THR A 64 13.14 47.44 -11.67
N LYS A 65 14.14 48.33 -11.55
CA LYS A 65 15.11 48.63 -12.63
C LYS A 65 16.02 47.44 -12.99
N HIS A 66 16.17 46.47 -12.08
CA HIS A 66 17.07 45.32 -12.26
C HIS A 66 16.38 43.95 -12.25
N ASP A 67 15.04 43.91 -12.31
CA ASP A 67 14.23 42.70 -12.39
C ASP A 67 14.53 41.67 -11.28
N LEU A 68 14.76 42.17 -10.06
CA LEU A 68 15.11 41.34 -8.90
C LEU A 68 13.90 40.55 -8.38
N ASN A 69 12.68 41.02 -8.64
CA ASN A 69 11.43 40.39 -8.21
C ASN A 69 11.21 38.99 -8.84
N ALA A 70 11.60 38.79 -10.09
CA ALA A 70 11.50 37.48 -10.75
C ALA A 70 12.45 36.43 -10.13
N LYS A 71 13.61 36.86 -9.63
CA LYS A 71 14.59 35.98 -8.98
C LYS A 71 14.21 35.62 -7.54
N PHE A 72 13.44 36.47 -6.86
CA PHE A 72 12.86 36.15 -5.55
C PHE A 72 11.76 35.09 -5.67
N LEU A 73 10.95 35.13 -6.74
CA LEU A 73 9.93 34.11 -7.05
C LEU A 73 10.55 32.74 -7.36
N GLU A 74 11.75 32.72 -7.96
CA GLU A 74 12.50 31.48 -8.24
C GLU A 74 13.13 30.89 -6.96
N LEU A 75 13.51 31.76 -6.00
CA LEU A 75 13.93 31.39 -4.65
C LEU A 75 12.79 30.81 -3.82
N GLU A 76 11.56 31.33 -3.94
CA GLU A 76 10.35 30.78 -3.33
C GLU A 76 10.04 29.37 -3.84
N ARG A 77 10.19 29.11 -5.15
CA ARG A 77 10.00 27.77 -5.74
C ARG A 77 11.07 26.76 -5.28
N LEU A 78 12.30 27.22 -5.04
CA LEU A 78 13.38 26.39 -4.51
C LEU A 78 13.17 26.05 -3.02
N LEU A 79 12.51 26.93 -2.26
CA LEU A 79 12.14 26.71 -0.86
C LEU A 79 10.94 25.75 -0.71
N GLU A 80 9.96 25.81 -1.61
CA GLU A 80 8.89 24.79 -1.70
C GLU A 80 9.43 23.39 -1.97
N TRP A 81 10.52 23.28 -2.74
CA TRP A 81 11.20 21.99 -2.96
C TRP A 81 12.01 21.54 -1.73
N HIS A 82 12.52 22.49 -0.94
CA HIS A 82 13.29 22.22 0.29
C HIS A 82 12.44 21.63 1.42
N GLU A 83 11.18 22.04 1.57
CA GLU A 83 10.27 21.48 2.60
C GLU A 83 10.00 19.98 2.43
N LYS A 84 10.16 19.43 1.22
CA LYS A 84 9.96 17.99 0.94
C LYS A 84 11.15 17.09 1.26
N SER A 85 12.32 17.64 1.60
CA SER A 85 13.59 16.88 1.65
C SER A 85 14.20 16.69 3.05
N GLN A 86 13.50 17.07 4.14
CA GLN A 86 13.89 16.84 5.56
C GLN A 86 15.36 17.15 5.95
N LEU A 87 16.04 18.06 5.24
CA LEU A 87 17.44 18.44 5.49
C LEU A 87 17.64 19.36 6.72
N GLY A 88 16.60 19.60 7.53
CA GLY A 88 16.62 20.50 8.68
C GLY A 88 17.57 20.11 9.82
N GLN A 89 18.13 18.90 9.83
CA GLN A 89 19.04 18.45 10.88
C GLN A 89 20.52 18.85 10.69
N VAL A 90 20.92 19.47 9.57
CA VAL A 90 22.35 19.77 9.31
C VAL A 90 22.73 21.24 9.55
N VAL A 91 21.79 22.16 9.82
CA VAL A 91 22.13 23.61 9.89
C VAL A 91 21.85 24.28 11.24
N GLY A 92 21.41 23.56 12.28
CA GLY A 92 21.37 24.12 13.64
C GLY A 92 20.59 25.43 13.78
N LEU A 93 19.47 25.58 13.05
CA LEU A 93 18.59 26.74 13.12
C LEU A 93 17.53 26.53 14.21
N THR A 94 17.94 26.54 15.47
CA THR A 94 17.01 26.42 16.62
C THR A 94 17.14 27.54 17.67
N ALA A 95 18.02 28.53 17.47
CA ALA A 95 18.09 29.68 18.36
C ALA A 95 17.46 30.94 17.73
N PRO A 96 16.62 31.70 18.45
CA PRO A 96 16.33 33.07 18.07
C PRO A 96 17.63 33.87 18.17
N LEU A 97 18.09 34.41 17.04
CA LEU A 97 19.25 35.31 17.01
C LEU A 97 18.83 36.64 17.67
N GLU A 98 19.00 36.73 18.98
CA GLU A 98 19.13 38.04 19.65
C GLU A 98 20.46 38.65 19.23
N ILE A 99 20.44 39.45 18.16
CA ILE A 99 21.63 40.15 17.67
C ILE A 99 21.84 41.39 18.56
N ALA A 100 22.59 41.23 19.65
CA ALA A 100 22.96 42.30 20.57
C ALA A 100 24.16 43.16 20.11
N ALA A 101 24.62 43.04 18.85
CA ALA A 101 25.75 43.80 18.29
C ALA A 101 25.34 44.61 17.04
N PRO A 102 25.93 45.79 16.78
CA PRO A 102 25.60 46.59 15.61
C PRO A 102 25.98 45.85 14.32
N LEU A 103 25.01 45.72 13.41
CA LEU A 103 25.19 45.15 12.08
C LEU A 103 26.05 46.12 11.26
N THR A 104 27.29 45.72 10.95
CA THR A 104 28.32 46.62 10.39
C THR A 104 28.58 46.41 8.91
N THR A 105 27.94 45.41 8.27
CA THR A 105 28.14 45.12 6.85
C THR A 105 26.80 44.99 6.09
N PRO A 106 26.74 45.42 4.82
CA PRO A 106 25.55 45.23 3.97
C PRO A 106 25.10 43.76 3.84
N GLN A 107 26.03 42.81 3.93
CA GLN A 107 25.74 41.37 3.90
C GLN A 107 24.99 40.88 5.15
N GLN A 108 25.33 41.41 6.33
CA GLN A 108 24.62 41.10 7.58
C GLN A 108 23.20 41.70 7.61
N LEU A 109 23.02 42.91 7.06
CA LEU A 109 21.70 43.54 6.91
C LEU A 109 20.82 42.75 5.94
N LEU A 110 21.37 42.35 4.78
CA LEU A 110 20.66 41.53 3.81
C LEU A 110 20.26 40.17 4.37
N HIS A 111 21.13 39.53 5.17
CA HIS A 111 20.81 38.27 5.84
C HIS A 111 19.69 38.43 6.88
N LYS A 112 19.72 39.51 7.68
CA LYS A 112 18.68 39.81 8.66
C LYS A 112 17.32 40.04 8.00
N GLU A 113 17.26 40.83 6.92
CA GLU A 113 16.01 41.06 6.19
C GLU A 113 15.49 39.78 5.49
N ARG A 114 16.39 38.93 4.96
CA ARG A 114 16.00 37.60 4.44
C ARG A 114 15.38 36.71 5.51
N MET A 115 16.00 36.62 6.69
CA MET A 115 15.45 35.83 7.80
C MET A 115 14.11 36.38 8.30
N ARG A 116 13.95 37.71 8.31
CA ARG A 116 12.68 38.35 8.65
C ARG A 116 11.56 37.96 7.68
N LEU A 117 11.81 38.05 6.37
CA LEU A 117 10.84 37.67 5.34
C LEU A 117 10.48 36.18 5.41
N MET A 118 11.49 35.31 5.60
CA MET A 118 11.28 33.87 5.79
C MET A 118 10.42 33.55 7.01
N LEU A 119 10.69 34.20 8.15
CA LEU A 119 9.89 34.01 9.37
C LEU A 119 8.46 34.54 9.21
N GLN A 120 8.28 35.64 8.48
CA GLN A 120 6.97 36.20 8.18
C GLN A 120 6.15 35.25 7.31
N GLU A 121 6.75 34.68 6.26
CA GLU A 121 6.05 33.72 5.38
C GLU A 121 5.77 32.40 6.09
N LYS A 122 6.70 31.90 6.91
CA LYS A 122 6.45 30.73 7.78
C LYS A 122 5.26 30.96 8.71
N ALA A 123 5.19 32.12 9.37
CA ALA A 123 4.07 32.44 10.25
C ALA A 123 2.73 32.50 9.48
N ARG A 124 2.74 33.05 8.26
CA ARG A 124 1.58 33.07 7.37
C ARG A 124 1.12 31.67 6.97
N LEU A 125 2.03 30.80 6.54
CA LEU A 125 1.72 29.42 6.18
C LEU A 125 1.20 28.62 7.38
N GLN A 126 1.77 28.84 8.57
CA GLN A 126 1.27 28.24 9.81
C GLN A 126 -0.16 28.69 10.13
N GLN A 127 -0.47 29.97 9.94
CA GLN A 127 -1.82 30.48 10.13
C GLN A 127 -2.81 29.87 9.12
N GLN A 128 -2.42 29.74 7.85
CA GLN A 128 -3.24 29.09 6.82
C GLN A 128 -3.48 27.61 7.14
N LEU A 129 -2.44 26.88 7.56
CA LEU A 129 -2.57 25.48 7.98
C LEU A 129 -3.51 25.33 9.18
N GLN A 130 -3.39 26.22 10.17
CA GLN A 130 -4.29 26.23 11.32
C GLN A 130 -5.72 26.50 10.89
N GLN A 131 -5.95 27.45 9.98
CA GLN A 131 -7.28 27.75 9.46
C GLN A 131 -7.90 26.54 8.74
N VAL A 132 -7.13 25.80 7.94
CA VAL A 132 -7.58 24.56 7.31
C VAL A 132 -7.93 23.50 8.36
N HIS A 133 -7.10 23.37 9.40
CA HIS A 133 -7.36 22.44 10.50
C HIS A 133 -8.66 22.77 11.26
N ASP A 134 -8.87 24.04 11.59
CA ASP A 134 -10.08 24.54 12.27
C ASP A 134 -11.33 24.34 11.40
N THR A 135 -11.20 24.56 10.09
CA THR A 135 -12.26 24.32 9.11
C THR A 135 -12.64 22.84 9.08
N ASN A 136 -11.66 21.93 9.05
CA ASN A 136 -11.88 20.49 9.11
C ASN A 136 -12.57 20.04 10.41
N ALA A 137 -12.16 20.60 11.54
CA ALA A 137 -12.78 20.30 12.83
C ALA A 137 -14.26 20.72 12.86
N THR A 138 -14.59 21.85 12.22
CA THR A 138 -15.98 22.34 12.10
C THR A 138 -16.80 21.43 11.18
N LEU A 139 -16.27 21.07 10.01
CA LEU A 139 -16.94 20.13 9.09
C LEU A 139 -17.21 18.77 9.75
N GLU A 140 -16.25 18.25 10.51
CA GLU A 140 -16.42 17.01 11.27
C GLU A 140 -17.55 17.14 12.32
N ALA A 141 -17.58 18.26 13.06
CA ALA A 141 -18.61 18.51 14.06
C ALA A 141 -20.01 18.62 13.43
N GLU A 142 -20.15 19.34 12.32
CA GLU A 142 -21.39 19.46 11.56
C GLU A 142 -21.86 18.10 11.03
N GLY A 143 -20.95 17.34 10.41
CA GLY A 143 -21.25 15.99 9.90
C GLY A 143 -21.73 15.05 11.02
N ASN A 144 -21.09 15.11 12.19
CA ASN A 144 -21.50 14.33 13.37
C ASN A 144 -22.88 14.76 13.90
N GLU A 145 -23.22 16.05 13.82
CA GLU A 145 -24.52 16.57 14.23
C GLU A 145 -25.64 16.09 13.28
N PHE A 146 -25.42 16.21 11.97
CA PHE A 146 -26.34 15.69 10.96
C PHE A 146 -26.53 14.17 11.10
N PHE A 147 -25.46 13.43 11.34
CA PHE A 147 -25.51 11.99 11.56
C PHE A 147 -26.40 11.63 12.77
N LYS A 148 -26.25 12.33 13.91
CA LYS A 148 -27.09 12.12 15.10
C LYS A 148 -28.57 12.43 14.83
N LYS A 149 -28.87 13.37 13.93
CA LYS A 149 -30.22 13.72 13.50
C LYS A 149 -30.81 12.75 12.45
N GLY A 150 -30.06 11.74 12.01
CA GLY A 150 -30.46 10.82 10.94
C GLY A 150 -30.42 11.45 9.53
N LYS A 151 -29.85 12.65 9.41
CA LYS A 151 -29.66 13.38 8.15
C LYS A 151 -28.40 12.91 7.45
N PHE A 152 -28.46 11.69 6.92
CA PHE A 152 -27.26 11.02 6.41
C PHE A 152 -26.69 11.67 5.15
N ALA A 153 -27.52 12.29 4.30
CA ALA A 153 -27.05 12.91 3.06
C ALA A 153 -26.19 14.14 3.36
N GLU A 154 -26.69 15.00 4.24
CA GLU A 154 -25.97 16.18 4.71
C GLU A 154 -24.70 15.79 5.49
N ALA A 155 -24.74 14.70 6.26
CA ALA A 155 -23.55 14.19 6.93
C ALA A 155 -22.48 13.71 5.92
N ILE A 156 -22.89 13.00 4.86
CA ILE A 156 -21.97 12.53 3.80
C ILE A 156 -21.30 13.70 3.10
N GLU A 157 -22.04 14.77 2.81
CA GLU A 157 -21.50 15.99 2.20
C GLU A 157 -20.40 16.59 3.08
N LYS A 158 -20.68 16.80 4.37
CA LYS A 158 -19.70 17.38 5.31
C LYS A 158 -18.45 16.53 5.50
N TYR A 159 -18.60 15.21 5.60
CA TYR A 159 -17.42 14.34 5.65
C TYR A 159 -16.65 14.31 4.32
N SER A 160 -17.33 14.46 3.19
CA SER A 160 -16.66 14.54 1.88
C SER A 160 -15.86 15.82 1.77
N ASP A 161 -16.41 16.97 2.18
CA ASP A 161 -15.68 18.23 2.26
C ASP A 161 -14.44 18.10 3.16
N ALA A 162 -14.58 17.48 4.35
CA ALA A 162 -13.45 17.24 5.25
C ALA A 162 -12.37 16.36 4.61
N ILE A 163 -12.76 15.35 3.82
CA ILE A 163 -11.85 14.48 3.07
C ILE A 163 -11.13 15.25 1.96
N THR A 164 -11.76 16.24 1.32
CA THR A 164 -11.06 17.07 0.31
C THR A 164 -9.92 17.88 0.91
N LEU A 165 -10.08 18.31 2.16
CA LEU A 165 -9.08 19.10 2.88
C LEU A 165 -8.01 18.24 3.57
N ASP A 166 -8.39 17.08 4.13
CA ASP A 166 -7.47 16.09 4.69
C ASP A 166 -7.86 14.65 4.26
N PRO A 167 -7.31 14.16 3.14
CA PRO A 167 -7.59 12.82 2.63
C PRO A 167 -6.86 11.70 3.39
N THR A 168 -6.05 12.03 4.39
CA THR A 168 -5.26 11.05 5.15
C THR A 168 -5.93 10.64 6.45
N ASN A 169 -6.95 11.39 6.89
CA ASN A 169 -7.67 11.11 8.12
C ASN A 169 -8.69 9.98 7.94
N HIS A 170 -8.30 8.78 8.39
CA HIS A 170 -9.13 7.57 8.41
C HIS A 170 -10.49 7.73 9.14
N VAL A 171 -10.62 8.66 10.09
CA VAL A 171 -11.86 8.86 10.86
C VAL A 171 -13.00 9.38 9.97
N TYR A 172 -12.69 10.28 9.02
CA TYR A 172 -13.69 10.81 8.10
C TYR A 172 -14.29 9.72 7.22
N TYR A 173 -13.44 8.84 6.68
CA TYR A 173 -13.89 7.66 5.93
C TYR A 173 -14.74 6.72 6.80
N SER A 174 -14.36 6.47 8.06
CA SER A 174 -15.16 5.65 8.98
C SER A 174 -16.55 6.26 9.25
N ASN A 175 -16.62 7.59 9.43
CA ASN A 175 -17.87 8.28 9.73
C ASN A 175 -18.76 8.40 8.49
N ARG A 176 -18.18 8.64 7.30
CA ARG A 176 -18.90 8.66 6.03
C ARG A 176 -19.40 7.27 5.63
N SER A 177 -18.59 6.22 5.84
CA SER A 177 -19.04 4.82 5.71
C SER A 177 -20.26 4.53 6.59
N ALA A 178 -20.27 5.02 7.84
CA ALA A 178 -21.43 4.88 8.72
C ALA A 178 -22.69 5.55 8.17
N ALA A 179 -22.54 6.73 7.57
CA ALA A 179 -23.66 7.47 6.97
C ALA A 179 -24.18 6.78 5.70
N PHE A 180 -23.29 6.25 4.86
CA PHE A 180 -23.66 5.42 3.70
C PHE A 180 -24.43 4.16 4.13
N LEU A 181 -24.02 3.49 5.20
CA LEU A 181 -24.78 2.37 5.78
C LEU A 181 -26.19 2.79 6.20
N GLY A 182 -26.35 3.99 6.77
CA GLY A 182 -27.66 4.56 7.12
C GLY A 182 -28.58 4.79 5.91
N GLN A 183 -28.00 4.99 4.72
CA GLN A 183 -28.73 5.10 3.44
C GLN A 183 -28.81 3.79 2.65
N LEU A 184 -28.29 2.68 3.19
CA LEU A 184 -28.18 1.40 2.49
C LEU A 184 -27.28 1.44 1.22
N HIS A 185 -26.40 2.44 1.12
CA HIS A 185 -25.38 2.55 0.09
C HIS A 185 -24.19 1.66 0.45
N TYR A 186 -24.39 0.34 0.35
CA TYR A 186 -23.47 -0.64 0.92
C TYR A 186 -22.11 -0.70 0.22
N GLN A 187 -22.06 -0.44 -1.08
CA GLN A 187 -20.80 -0.44 -1.84
C GLN A 187 -19.92 0.74 -1.41
N ASP A 188 -20.47 1.95 -1.39
CA ASP A 188 -19.75 3.15 -0.95
C ASP A 188 -19.27 3.00 0.51
N ALA A 189 -20.11 2.41 1.37
CA ALA A 189 -19.72 2.09 2.74
C ALA A 189 -18.54 1.11 2.82
N ALA A 190 -18.51 0.10 1.95
CA ALA A 190 -17.42 -0.87 1.88
C ALA A 190 -16.12 -0.21 1.39
N ASP A 191 -16.20 0.63 0.36
CA ASP A 191 -15.05 1.32 -0.22
C ASP A 191 -14.42 2.30 0.79
N ASP A 192 -15.24 3.07 1.51
CA ASP A 192 -14.76 3.93 2.60
C ASP A 192 -14.20 3.13 3.78
N GLY A 193 -14.80 1.99 4.09
CA GLY A 193 -14.30 1.07 5.12
C GLY A 193 -12.92 0.52 4.76
N GLU A 194 -12.71 0.11 3.51
CA GLU A 194 -11.43 -0.34 2.98
C GLU A 194 -10.38 0.77 3.05
N LYS A 195 -10.74 1.99 2.64
CA LYS A 195 -9.86 3.15 2.71
C LYS A 195 -9.47 3.46 4.16
N CYS A 196 -10.42 3.38 5.09
CA CYS A 196 -10.19 3.58 6.52
C CYS A 196 -9.16 2.59 7.08
N VAL A 197 -9.34 1.29 6.80
CA VAL A 197 -8.40 0.23 7.22
C VAL A 197 -7.03 0.38 6.58
N THR A 198 -6.98 0.81 5.32
CA THR A 198 -5.72 1.05 4.60
C THR A 198 -4.93 2.21 5.21
N LEU A 199 -5.62 3.30 5.58
CA LEU A 199 -5.01 4.48 6.19
C LEU A 199 -4.56 4.22 7.63
N ASN A 200 -5.36 3.48 8.41
CA ASN A 200 -5.00 3.09 9.76
C ASN A 200 -5.39 1.63 10.07
N PRO A 201 -4.47 0.67 9.88
CA PRO A 201 -4.71 -0.74 10.19
C PRO A 201 -4.92 -1.05 11.68
N GLN A 202 -4.64 -0.11 12.60
CA GLN A 202 -4.89 -0.30 14.04
C GLN A 202 -6.30 0.14 14.45
N PHE A 203 -7.07 0.75 13.54
CA PHE A 203 -8.40 1.26 13.85
C PHE A 203 -9.48 0.19 13.66
N VAL A 204 -9.77 -0.55 14.73
CA VAL A 204 -10.71 -1.69 14.76
C VAL A 204 -12.10 -1.34 14.19
N LYS A 205 -12.60 -0.13 14.48
CA LYS A 205 -13.90 0.34 13.98
C LYS A 205 -13.95 0.40 12.45
N GLY A 206 -12.82 0.66 11.78
CA GLY A 206 -12.71 0.61 10.32
C GLY A 206 -13.03 -0.76 9.74
N TYR A 207 -12.49 -1.84 10.35
CA TYR A 207 -12.79 -3.22 9.96
C TYR A 207 -14.27 -3.55 10.12
N HIS A 208 -14.88 -3.11 11.23
CA HIS A 208 -16.31 -3.29 11.45
C HIS A 208 -17.17 -2.57 10.39
N ARG A 209 -16.83 -1.32 10.06
CA ARG A 209 -17.51 -0.54 9.00
C ARG A 209 -17.38 -1.21 7.63
N TYR A 210 -16.17 -1.63 7.28
CA TYR A 210 -15.90 -2.32 6.03
C TYR A 210 -16.71 -3.62 5.91
N ALA A 211 -16.69 -4.45 6.97
CA ALA A 211 -17.43 -5.70 7.00
C ALA A 211 -18.96 -5.51 6.93
N LEU A 212 -19.51 -4.44 7.51
CA LEU A 212 -20.93 -4.10 7.37
C LEU A 212 -21.30 -3.75 5.93
N GLY A 213 -20.47 -2.97 5.23
CA GLY A 213 -20.65 -2.69 3.80
C GLY A 213 -20.64 -3.97 2.97
N LEU A 214 -19.62 -4.82 3.18
CA LEU A 214 -19.49 -6.11 2.51
C LEU A 214 -20.68 -7.06 2.79
N LYS A 215 -21.18 -7.07 4.03
CA LYS A 215 -22.40 -7.82 4.41
C LYS A 215 -23.62 -7.31 3.63
N GLY A 216 -23.77 -6.00 3.48
CA GLY A 216 -24.87 -5.39 2.73
C GLY A 216 -24.89 -5.78 1.25
N ILE A 217 -23.72 -5.84 0.60
CA ILE A 217 -23.57 -6.35 -0.78
C ILE A 217 -23.48 -7.89 -0.87
N LYS A 218 -23.69 -8.61 0.26
CA LYS A 218 -23.67 -10.08 0.37
C LYS A 218 -22.33 -10.75 0.05
N GLN A 219 -21.22 -10.03 0.12
CA GLN A 219 -19.87 -10.58 0.03
C GLN A 219 -19.40 -11.16 1.37
N TYR A 220 -20.11 -12.18 1.86
CA TYR A 220 -19.94 -12.73 3.21
C TYR A 220 -18.54 -13.33 3.47
N ALA A 221 -17.95 -13.99 2.48
CA ALA A 221 -16.61 -14.57 2.61
C ALA A 221 -15.55 -13.48 2.86
N LYS A 222 -15.53 -12.43 2.02
CA LYS A 222 -14.64 -11.27 2.18
C LYS A 222 -14.89 -10.54 3.50
N ALA A 223 -16.15 -10.40 3.91
CA ALA A 223 -16.50 -9.79 5.19
C ALA A 223 -15.88 -10.55 6.38
N LEU A 224 -15.94 -11.89 6.39
CA LEU A 224 -15.31 -12.70 7.44
C LEU A 224 -13.78 -12.58 7.43
N GLU A 225 -13.14 -12.50 6.26
CA GLU A 225 -11.69 -12.27 6.18
C GLU A 225 -11.29 -10.94 6.80
N VAL A 226 -12.02 -9.86 6.48
CA VAL A 226 -11.82 -8.52 7.06
C VAL A 226 -12.03 -8.53 8.57
N LEU A 227 -13.09 -9.20 9.05
CA LEU A 227 -13.37 -9.30 10.48
C LEU A 227 -12.29 -10.08 11.22
N LYS A 228 -11.80 -11.18 10.66
CA LYS A 228 -10.67 -11.95 11.21
C LYS A 228 -9.38 -11.14 11.21
N ALA A 229 -9.16 -10.28 10.21
CA ALA A 229 -8.04 -9.33 10.23
C ALA A 229 -8.20 -8.32 11.38
N GLY A 230 -9.40 -7.79 11.60
CA GLY A 230 -9.72 -6.92 12.74
C GLY A 230 -9.53 -7.61 14.10
N GLN A 231 -9.91 -8.89 14.23
CA GLN A 231 -9.69 -9.68 15.46
C GLN A 231 -8.20 -9.87 15.81
N LYS A 232 -7.30 -9.80 14.82
CA LYS A 232 -5.85 -9.84 15.09
C LYS A 232 -5.36 -8.55 15.75
N VAL A 233 -6.07 -7.44 15.56
CA VAL A 233 -5.78 -6.14 16.18
C VAL A 233 -6.40 -6.10 17.58
N ASP A 234 -7.68 -6.48 17.69
CA ASP A 234 -8.43 -6.55 18.95
C ASP A 234 -9.33 -7.78 18.96
N PHE A 235 -8.87 -8.84 19.64
CA PHE A 235 -9.54 -10.14 19.67
C PHE A 235 -10.85 -10.13 20.49
N ASP A 236 -10.92 -9.31 21.54
CA ASP A 236 -12.10 -9.26 22.44
C ASP A 236 -13.10 -8.17 22.02
N ASN A 237 -12.99 -7.69 20.78
CA ASN A 237 -13.90 -6.68 20.27
C ASN A 237 -15.32 -7.25 20.10
N LYS A 238 -16.25 -6.81 20.95
CA LYS A 238 -17.64 -7.30 20.97
C LYS A 238 -18.38 -7.08 19.64
N ASP A 239 -18.12 -5.96 18.95
CA ASP A 239 -18.81 -5.64 17.70
C ASP A 239 -18.33 -6.54 16.56
N LEU A 240 -17.01 -6.78 16.45
CA LEU A 240 -16.47 -7.74 15.48
C LEU A 240 -17.00 -9.16 15.75
N ASN A 241 -16.92 -9.62 17.00
CA ASN A 241 -17.33 -10.96 17.38
C ASN A 241 -18.83 -11.20 17.13
N ARG A 242 -19.68 -10.19 17.41
CA ARG A 242 -21.10 -10.24 17.06
C ARG A 242 -21.31 -10.34 15.55
N LEU A 243 -20.63 -9.51 14.77
CA LEU A 243 -20.81 -9.47 13.32
C LEU A 243 -20.31 -10.77 12.64
N ILE A 244 -19.25 -11.39 13.16
CA ILE A 244 -18.81 -12.72 12.72
C ILE A 244 -19.92 -13.75 12.91
N ASN A 245 -20.48 -13.83 14.13
CA ASN A 245 -21.56 -14.78 14.45
C ASN A 245 -22.83 -14.55 13.61
N GLU A 246 -23.07 -13.31 13.16
CA GLU A 246 -24.16 -13.00 12.23
C GLU A 246 -23.86 -13.41 10.78
N ILE A 247 -22.62 -13.27 10.31
CA ILE A 247 -22.25 -13.50 8.91
C ILE A 247 -21.98 -14.99 8.63
N GLU A 248 -21.42 -15.73 9.57
CA GLU A 248 -21.16 -17.18 9.43
C GLU A 248 -22.37 -18.00 8.95
N PRO A 249 -23.57 -17.91 9.56
CA PRO A 249 -24.74 -18.64 9.08
C PRO A 249 -25.24 -18.15 7.72
N LEU A 250 -25.04 -16.86 7.39
CA LEU A 250 -25.40 -16.32 6.07
C LEU A 250 -24.49 -16.89 4.98
N LEU A 251 -23.19 -16.97 5.24
CA LEU A 251 -22.24 -17.61 4.33
C LEU A 251 -22.58 -19.09 4.14
N ALA A 252 -22.85 -19.82 5.23
CA ALA A 252 -23.23 -21.23 5.16
C ALA A 252 -24.50 -21.44 4.30
N LYS A 253 -25.50 -20.56 4.44
CA LYS A 253 -26.72 -20.60 3.63
C LYS A 253 -26.46 -20.33 2.15
N VAL A 254 -25.61 -19.36 1.82
CA VAL A 254 -25.24 -19.06 0.43
C VAL A 254 -24.43 -20.21 -0.18
N GLU A 255 -23.47 -20.76 0.55
CA GLU A 255 -22.68 -21.90 0.09
C GLU A 255 -23.54 -23.15 -0.11
N HIS A 256 -24.50 -23.41 0.78
CA HIS A 256 -25.45 -24.50 0.61
C HIS A 256 -26.27 -24.30 -0.68
N ALA A 257 -26.87 -23.12 -0.87
CA ALA A 257 -27.65 -22.83 -2.07
C ALA A 257 -26.81 -22.95 -3.35
N ARG A 258 -25.55 -22.49 -3.34
CA ARG A 258 -24.59 -22.65 -4.44
C ARG A 258 -24.35 -24.13 -4.73
N ARG A 259 -24.06 -24.92 -3.69
CA ARG A 259 -23.77 -26.36 -3.82
C ARG A 259 -24.96 -27.16 -4.33
N SER A 260 -26.18 -26.85 -3.89
CA SER A 260 -27.39 -27.50 -4.40
C SER A 260 -27.63 -27.25 -5.90
N GLY A 261 -27.08 -26.17 -6.46
CA GLY A 261 -27.15 -25.87 -7.90
C GLY A 261 -26.07 -26.54 -8.75
N LEU A 262 -25.09 -27.23 -8.16
CA LEU A 262 -24.02 -27.90 -8.89
C LEU A 262 -24.50 -29.24 -9.49
N ASN A 263 -23.81 -29.71 -10.53
CA ASN A 263 -24.08 -31.06 -11.06
C ASN A 263 -23.62 -32.14 -10.05
N PRO A 264 -24.09 -33.40 -10.17
CA PRO A 264 -23.75 -34.46 -9.21
C PRO A 264 -22.25 -34.68 -9.01
N SER A 265 -21.46 -34.68 -10.09
CA SER A 265 -20.00 -34.87 -10.02
C SER A 265 -19.29 -33.73 -9.28
N GLU A 266 -19.76 -32.49 -9.45
CA GLU A 266 -19.24 -31.32 -8.75
C GLU A 266 -19.65 -31.29 -7.29
N GLN A 267 -20.88 -31.71 -6.96
CA GLN A 267 -21.31 -31.85 -5.56
C GLN A 267 -20.44 -32.86 -4.82
N LEU A 268 -20.19 -34.04 -5.42
CA LEU A 268 -19.31 -35.05 -4.84
C LEU A 268 -17.87 -34.54 -4.71
N LYS A 269 -17.34 -33.82 -5.72
CA LYS A 269 -16.03 -33.17 -5.62
C LYS A 269 -15.96 -32.22 -4.42
N GLU A 270 -16.97 -31.37 -4.21
CA GLU A 270 -17.02 -30.43 -3.09
C GLU A 270 -17.11 -31.17 -1.74
N GLN A 271 -17.88 -32.27 -1.66
CA GLN A 271 -17.93 -33.13 -0.46
C GLN A 271 -16.56 -33.76 -0.17
N GLY A 272 -15.87 -34.25 -1.21
CA GLY A 272 -14.50 -34.74 -1.09
C GLY A 272 -13.53 -33.66 -0.57
N ASN A 273 -13.69 -32.42 -1.04
CA ASN A 273 -12.89 -31.27 -0.57
C ASN A 273 -13.13 -30.97 0.92
N ASP A 274 -14.37 -31.09 1.40
CA ASP A 274 -14.69 -30.90 2.82
C ASP A 274 -14.09 -32.01 3.68
N LEU A 275 -14.17 -33.27 3.23
CA LEU A 275 -13.54 -34.41 3.91
C LEU A 275 -12.01 -34.28 3.94
N PHE A 276 -11.40 -33.79 2.85
CA PHE A 276 -9.98 -33.48 2.80
C PHE A 276 -9.58 -32.42 3.82
N LYS A 277 -10.34 -31.32 3.93
CA LYS A 277 -10.12 -30.28 4.94
C LYS A 277 -10.29 -30.81 6.37
N ALA A 278 -11.20 -31.76 6.57
CA ALA A 278 -11.40 -32.47 7.84
C ALA A 278 -10.37 -33.59 8.09
N ALA A 279 -9.31 -33.70 7.26
CA ALA A 279 -8.28 -34.72 7.32
C ALA A 279 -8.79 -36.18 7.27
N SER A 280 -10.01 -36.39 6.77
CA SER A 280 -10.62 -37.72 6.58
C SER A 280 -10.25 -38.27 5.20
N PHE A 281 -8.96 -38.57 5.00
CA PHE A 281 -8.41 -38.84 3.67
C PHE A 281 -8.96 -40.11 3.01
N GLU A 282 -9.20 -41.18 3.76
CA GLU A 282 -9.77 -42.44 3.25
C GLU A 282 -11.17 -42.21 2.67
N LYS A 283 -12.04 -41.53 3.43
CA LYS A 283 -13.39 -41.19 2.97
C LYS A 283 -13.35 -40.21 1.79
N ALA A 284 -12.43 -39.24 1.82
CA ALA A 284 -12.26 -38.32 0.71
C ALA A 284 -11.87 -39.05 -0.59
N ILE A 285 -11.03 -40.10 -0.51
CA ILE A 285 -10.65 -40.92 -1.67
C ILE A 285 -11.86 -41.60 -2.30
N GLU A 286 -12.72 -42.19 -1.48
CA GLU A 286 -13.95 -42.85 -1.92
C GLU A 286 -14.86 -41.85 -2.66
N VAL A 287 -15.14 -40.71 -2.02
CA VAL A 287 -16.02 -39.66 -2.58
C VAL A 287 -15.44 -39.04 -3.86
N TYR A 288 -14.12 -38.83 -3.96
CA TYR A 288 -13.53 -38.40 -5.22
C TYR A 288 -13.62 -39.48 -6.31
N GLY A 289 -13.54 -40.76 -5.95
CA GLY A 289 -13.78 -41.87 -6.88
C GLY A 289 -15.21 -41.86 -7.40
N GLU A 290 -16.20 -41.67 -6.53
CA GLU A 290 -17.60 -41.50 -6.92
C GLU A 290 -17.79 -40.27 -7.81
N ALA A 291 -17.14 -39.15 -7.50
CA ALA A 291 -17.19 -37.95 -8.33
C ALA A 291 -16.67 -38.19 -9.76
N ILE A 292 -15.57 -38.95 -9.90
CA ILE A 292 -15.01 -39.33 -11.21
C ILE A 292 -15.99 -40.22 -11.96
N ASN A 293 -16.57 -41.23 -11.32
CA ASN A 293 -17.53 -42.14 -11.94
C ASN A 293 -18.83 -41.42 -12.37
N ALA A 294 -19.20 -40.34 -11.67
CA ALA A 294 -20.34 -39.50 -12.02
C ALA A 294 -20.06 -38.51 -13.18
N CYS A 295 -18.80 -38.39 -13.62
CA CYS A 295 -18.46 -37.58 -14.80
C CYS A 295 -18.80 -38.34 -16.08
N GLU A 296 -19.28 -37.63 -17.11
CA GLU A 296 -19.53 -38.23 -18.43
C GLU A 296 -18.25 -38.66 -19.15
N LYS A 297 -17.13 -37.99 -18.84
CA LYS A 297 -15.82 -38.23 -19.44
C LYS A 297 -14.72 -38.20 -18.38
N ASP A 298 -13.80 -39.15 -18.48
CA ASP A 298 -12.64 -39.27 -17.59
C ASP A 298 -11.69 -38.06 -17.66
N ASN A 299 -11.67 -37.36 -18.79
CA ASN A 299 -10.86 -36.16 -19.00
C ASN A 299 -11.61 -34.84 -18.77
N SER A 300 -12.83 -34.89 -18.23
CA SER A 300 -13.56 -33.66 -17.91
C SER A 300 -12.79 -32.82 -16.88
N PRO A 301 -12.93 -31.48 -16.87
CA PRO A 301 -12.24 -30.64 -15.88
C PRO A 301 -12.52 -31.04 -14.43
N VAL A 302 -13.72 -31.53 -14.15
CA VAL A 302 -14.12 -32.05 -12.83
C VAL A 302 -13.35 -33.34 -12.53
N ALA A 303 -13.35 -34.31 -13.46
CA ALA A 303 -12.62 -35.56 -13.29
C ALA A 303 -11.12 -35.32 -13.09
N ILE A 304 -10.48 -34.49 -13.92
CA ILE A 304 -9.06 -34.14 -13.79
C ILE A 304 -8.77 -33.50 -12.42
N SER A 305 -9.64 -32.61 -11.95
CA SER A 305 -9.52 -32.04 -10.60
C SER A 305 -9.68 -33.10 -9.50
N CYS A 306 -10.63 -34.05 -9.66
CA CYS A 306 -10.86 -35.13 -8.70
C CYS A 306 -9.68 -36.11 -8.66
N TYR A 307 -9.11 -36.50 -9.79
CA TYR A 307 -7.90 -37.33 -9.84
C TYR A 307 -6.73 -36.64 -9.12
N ASN A 308 -6.54 -35.35 -9.38
CA ASN A 308 -5.51 -34.56 -8.69
C ASN A 308 -5.77 -34.53 -7.17
N ASN A 309 -7.00 -34.27 -6.74
CA ASN A 309 -7.33 -34.17 -5.31
C ASN A 309 -7.24 -35.55 -4.62
N ARG A 310 -7.68 -36.62 -5.27
CA ARG A 310 -7.54 -38.00 -4.78
C ARG A 310 -6.08 -38.42 -4.66
N ALA A 311 -5.23 -38.04 -5.61
CA ALA A 311 -3.78 -38.21 -5.50
C ALA A 311 -3.21 -37.48 -4.28
N ALA A 312 -3.71 -36.29 -3.96
CA ALA A 312 -3.31 -35.57 -2.76
C ALA A 312 -3.68 -36.35 -1.47
N CYS A 313 -4.88 -36.95 -1.41
CA CYS A 313 -5.26 -37.81 -0.30
C CYS A 313 -4.36 -39.04 -0.19
N HIS A 314 -4.12 -39.73 -1.30
CA HIS A 314 -3.22 -40.88 -1.34
C HIS A 314 -1.80 -40.53 -0.89
N GLN A 315 -1.32 -39.33 -1.21
CA GLN A 315 -0.04 -38.83 -0.75
C GLN A 315 0.00 -38.64 0.77
N GLN A 316 -1.06 -38.10 1.39
CA GLN A 316 -1.15 -37.99 2.85
C GLN A 316 -1.12 -39.37 3.54
N LEU A 317 -1.65 -40.40 2.87
CA LEU A 317 -1.62 -41.79 3.34
C LEU A 317 -0.37 -42.57 2.91
N SER A 318 0.63 -41.91 2.30
CA SER A 318 1.85 -42.53 1.76
C SER A 318 1.61 -43.68 0.76
N ASN A 319 0.44 -43.71 0.12
CA ASN A 319 0.11 -44.68 -0.92
C ASN A 319 0.68 -44.22 -2.27
N PHE A 320 2.01 -44.26 -2.41
CA PHE A 320 2.73 -43.70 -3.56
C PHE A 320 2.36 -44.33 -4.90
N SER A 321 1.99 -45.61 -4.93
CA SER A 321 1.56 -46.28 -6.17
C SER A 321 0.26 -45.69 -6.72
N ALA A 322 -0.72 -45.41 -5.86
CA ALA A 322 -1.97 -44.77 -6.25
C ALA A 322 -1.77 -43.29 -6.65
N VAL A 323 -0.87 -42.55 -5.98
CA VAL A 323 -0.48 -41.19 -6.40
C VAL A 323 0.05 -41.19 -7.82
N ILE A 324 0.97 -42.10 -8.14
CA ILE A 324 1.57 -42.19 -9.48
C ILE A 324 0.51 -42.47 -10.53
N ARG A 325 -0.42 -43.40 -10.27
CA ARG A 325 -1.52 -43.74 -11.18
C ARG A 325 -2.39 -42.52 -11.48
N ASP A 326 -2.92 -41.89 -10.44
CA ASP A 326 -3.86 -40.78 -10.59
C ASP A 326 -3.18 -39.54 -11.22
N CYS A 327 -1.95 -39.21 -10.81
CA CYS A 327 -1.20 -38.11 -11.44
C CYS A 327 -0.80 -38.42 -12.88
N SER A 328 -0.46 -39.66 -13.23
CA SER A 328 -0.14 -40.00 -14.62
C SER A 328 -1.33 -39.84 -15.53
N HIS A 329 -2.53 -40.18 -15.05
CA HIS A 329 -3.76 -39.95 -15.80
C HIS A 329 -4.05 -38.46 -16.00
N VAL A 330 -3.86 -37.63 -14.97
CA VAL A 330 -3.95 -36.16 -15.15
C VAL A 330 -2.99 -35.66 -16.23
N LEU A 331 -1.74 -36.12 -16.20
CA LEU A 331 -0.68 -35.69 -17.12
C LEU A 331 -0.84 -36.22 -18.55
N GLU A 332 -1.69 -37.22 -18.76
CA GLU A 332 -2.09 -37.68 -20.10
C GLU A 332 -2.91 -36.62 -20.85
N TYR A 333 -3.74 -35.86 -20.12
CA TYR A 333 -4.64 -34.84 -20.69
C TYR A 333 -4.15 -33.41 -20.43
N ASP A 334 -3.42 -33.19 -19.35
CA ASP A 334 -2.84 -31.90 -18.97
C ASP A 334 -1.35 -32.09 -18.61
N PRO A 335 -0.45 -32.20 -19.61
CA PRO A 335 0.97 -32.49 -19.39
C PRO A 335 1.71 -31.39 -18.60
N GLU A 336 1.18 -30.16 -18.61
CA GLU A 336 1.76 -29.01 -17.92
C GLU A 336 1.20 -28.81 -16.50
N ASN A 337 0.40 -29.77 -16.01
CA ASN A 337 -0.15 -29.70 -14.67
C ASN A 337 0.93 -29.78 -13.58
N GLN A 338 1.36 -28.61 -13.10
CA GLN A 338 2.44 -28.50 -12.11
C GLN A 338 2.15 -29.28 -10.82
N LYS A 339 0.89 -29.34 -10.38
CA LYS A 339 0.49 -30.10 -9.17
C LYS A 339 0.66 -31.59 -9.38
N ALA A 340 0.23 -32.13 -10.53
CA ALA A 340 0.35 -33.55 -10.83
C ALA A 340 1.81 -33.96 -11.02
N LEU A 341 2.62 -33.17 -11.75
CA LEU A 341 4.06 -33.41 -11.89
C LEU A 341 4.77 -33.44 -10.53
N LEU A 342 4.54 -32.42 -9.69
CA LEU A 342 5.18 -32.35 -8.37
C LEU A 342 4.80 -33.54 -7.49
N ARG A 343 3.51 -33.88 -7.41
CA ARG A 343 3.03 -35.00 -6.59
C ARG A 343 3.55 -36.34 -7.09
N ARG A 344 3.58 -36.55 -8.41
CA ARG A 344 4.14 -37.78 -9.00
C ARG A 344 5.65 -37.88 -8.78
N GLY A 345 6.37 -36.77 -8.93
CA GLY A 345 7.81 -36.70 -8.63
C GLY A 345 8.12 -37.08 -7.19
N LEU A 346 7.40 -36.51 -6.22
CA LEU A 346 7.54 -36.85 -4.80
C LEU A 346 7.16 -38.31 -4.50
N ALA A 347 6.15 -38.85 -5.18
CA ALA A 347 5.79 -40.26 -5.03
C ALA A 347 6.85 -41.20 -5.62
N TYR A 348 7.50 -40.82 -6.73
CA TYR A 348 8.64 -41.56 -7.25
C TYR A 348 9.84 -41.51 -6.31
N GLU A 349 10.11 -40.37 -5.68
CA GLU A 349 11.15 -40.24 -4.66
C GLU A 349 10.87 -41.14 -3.45
N GLY A 350 9.63 -41.15 -2.95
CA GLY A 350 9.19 -42.05 -1.87
C GLY A 350 9.27 -43.55 -2.20
N LEU A 351 9.34 -43.90 -3.49
CA LEU A 351 9.58 -45.27 -3.98
C LEU A 351 11.03 -45.48 -4.47
N GLU A 352 11.93 -44.54 -4.19
CA GLU A 352 13.36 -44.57 -4.60
C GLU A 352 13.58 -44.64 -6.12
N ARG A 353 12.59 -44.21 -6.90
CA ARG A 353 12.65 -44.11 -8.37
C ARG A 353 13.20 -42.74 -8.80
N TYR A 354 14.39 -42.41 -8.30
CA TYR A 354 14.98 -41.06 -8.39
C TYR A 354 15.11 -40.51 -9.82
N ARG A 355 15.36 -41.38 -10.82
CA ARG A 355 15.46 -40.95 -12.22
C ARG A 355 14.15 -40.35 -12.75
N LEU A 356 13.01 -40.95 -12.41
CA LEU A 356 11.70 -40.46 -12.82
C LEU A 356 11.27 -39.25 -11.99
N ALA A 357 11.58 -39.26 -10.69
CA ALA A 357 11.37 -38.09 -9.83
C ALA A 357 12.07 -36.84 -10.38
N LEU A 358 13.35 -36.97 -10.77
CA LEU A 358 14.13 -35.89 -11.34
C LEU A 358 13.55 -35.38 -12.67
N GLN A 359 12.97 -36.26 -13.50
CA GLN A 359 12.32 -35.88 -14.75
C GLN A 359 11.10 -34.97 -14.48
N ASP A 360 10.22 -35.38 -13.56
CA ASP A 360 9.02 -34.60 -13.21
C ASP A 360 9.39 -33.27 -12.54
N ILE A 361 10.38 -33.25 -11.64
CA ILE A 361 10.85 -32.02 -10.98
C ILE A 361 11.45 -31.04 -12.00
N ARG A 362 12.24 -31.53 -12.97
CA ARG A 362 12.77 -30.70 -14.05
C ARG A 362 11.67 -30.11 -14.92
N ALA A 363 10.61 -30.87 -15.21
CA ALA A 363 9.45 -30.36 -15.94
C ALA A 363 8.76 -29.23 -15.17
N VAL A 364 8.56 -29.36 -13.85
CA VAL A 364 8.01 -28.28 -13.02
C VAL A 364 8.88 -27.03 -13.04
N LEU A 365 10.20 -27.18 -12.90
CA LEU A 365 11.14 -26.04 -12.92
C LEU A 365 11.21 -25.36 -14.29
N ALA A 366 11.04 -26.11 -15.38
CA ALA A 366 10.95 -25.54 -16.73
C ALA A 366 9.68 -24.70 -16.92
N LEU A 367 8.55 -25.13 -16.34
CA LEU A 367 7.27 -24.42 -16.40
C LEU A 367 7.22 -23.20 -15.47
N ASN A 368 7.91 -23.25 -14.34
CA ASN A 368 7.97 -22.13 -13.40
C ASN A 368 9.38 -21.96 -12.80
N PRO A 369 10.25 -21.16 -13.48
CA PRO A 369 11.62 -20.93 -13.04
C PRO A 369 11.76 -20.25 -11.67
N SER A 370 10.68 -19.66 -11.14
CA SER A 370 10.70 -18.94 -9.85
C SER A 370 10.54 -19.84 -8.61
N ILE A 371 10.16 -21.12 -8.77
CA ILE A 371 9.98 -22.10 -7.67
C ILE A 371 11.33 -22.54 -7.04
N ASP A 372 12.45 -22.12 -7.62
CA ASP A 372 13.82 -22.54 -7.26
C ASP A 372 14.23 -22.29 -5.78
N SER A 373 13.49 -21.46 -5.02
CA SER A 373 13.82 -21.22 -3.59
C SER A 373 13.25 -22.25 -2.59
N THR A 374 12.24 -23.05 -2.94
CA THR A 374 11.58 -23.97 -1.98
C THR A 374 11.95 -25.44 -2.16
N CYS A 375 12.35 -25.90 -3.36
CA CYS A 375 12.71 -27.30 -3.60
C CYS A 375 14.19 -27.65 -3.31
N ARG A 376 15.06 -26.67 -3.03
CA ARG A 376 16.49 -26.92 -2.76
C ARG A 376 16.75 -27.62 -1.44
N THR A 377 15.79 -27.71 -0.52
CA THR A 377 15.99 -28.35 0.79
C THR A 377 15.87 -29.88 0.77
N SER A 378 15.28 -30.50 -0.27
CA SER A 378 15.17 -31.97 -0.35
C SER A 378 16.22 -32.63 -1.24
N SER A 379 16.76 -31.95 -2.26
CA SER A 379 17.69 -32.59 -3.23
C SER A 379 19.17 -32.53 -2.87
N THR A 380 19.62 -31.61 -2.01
CA THR A 380 21.05 -31.50 -1.66
C THR A 380 21.49 -32.39 -0.51
N ALA A 381 20.56 -33.04 0.20
CA ALA A 381 20.90 -33.97 1.28
C ALA A 381 21.34 -35.37 0.78
N ALA A 382 21.12 -35.71 -0.50
CA ALA A 382 21.40 -37.03 -1.06
C ALA A 382 22.66 -37.13 -1.93
N PHE A 383 23.46 -36.06 -2.06
CA PHE A 383 24.68 -36.04 -2.88
C PHE A 383 25.97 -35.70 -2.12
N GLN A 384 25.93 -35.70 -0.78
CA GLN A 384 27.12 -35.68 0.06
C GLN A 384 26.97 -36.72 1.18
N GLY A 385 27.23 -37.98 0.84
CA GLY A 385 27.26 -39.12 1.75
C GLY A 385 27.95 -40.29 1.07
#